data_AF-A0A938C977-F1
#
_entry.id   AF-A0A938C977-F1
#
_cell.length_a   1.000
_cell.length_b   1.000
_cell.length_c   1.000
_cell.angle_alpha   90.00
_cell.angle_beta   90.00
_cell.angle_gamma   90.00
#
_symmetry.space_group_name_H-M   'P 1'
#
loop_
_entity.id
_entity.type
_entity.pdbx_description
1 polymer ?
#
loop_
_entity_poly.entity_id
_entity_poly.type
_entity_poly.pdbx_seq_one_letter_code
_entity_poly.pdbx_strand_id
1 'polypeptide(L)'
;MTVRIGDQAQQVQVVSLSEQRGPATVARTLYQETEQSIARRAEAATLRRLAPEPAWTIEQGRPTKRDRRQIERLKDWPGSNE
;
A
#
# COMPACT_ATOMS: atom_id res chain seq x y z
N MET A 1 7.60 -10.11 17.09
CA MET A 1 7.48 -8.63 16.97
C MET A 1 6.87 -8.29 15.63
N THR A 2 6.01 -7.27 15.55
CA THR A 2 5.38 -6.86 14.28
C THR A 2 5.86 -5.46 13.89
N VAL A 3 6.29 -5.30 12.64
CA VAL A 3 6.77 -4.03 12.08
C VAL A 3 5.98 -3.72 10.81
N ARG A 4 5.71 -2.45 10.54
CA ARG A 4 5.07 -2.03 9.28
C ARG A 4 6.06 -1.28 8.41
N ILE A 5 6.14 -1.67 7.13
CA ILE A 5 6.95 -1.03 6.10
C ILE A 5 5.99 -0.63 4.97
N GLY A 6 5.69 0.66 4.87
CA GLY A 6 4.61 1.14 4.01
C GLY A 6 3.26 0.51 4.41
N ASP A 7 2.61 -0.15 3.46
CA ASP A 7 1.35 -0.87 3.65
C ASP A 7 1.55 -2.33 4.13
N GLN A 8 2.77 -2.87 4.06
CA GLN A 8 3.07 -4.25 4.44
C GLN A 8 3.35 -4.36 5.94
N ALA A 9 2.71 -5.34 6.59
CA ALA A 9 3.10 -5.77 7.93
C ALA A 9 4.03 -6.99 7.86
N GLN A 10 5.12 -6.96 8.61
CA GLN A 10 6.09 -8.05 8.76
C GLN A 10 6.13 -8.53 10.20
N GLN A 11 6.12 -9.85 10.40
CA GLN A 11 6.39 -10.44 11.70
C GLN A 11 7.81 -10.98 11.73
N VAL A 12 8.59 -10.49 12.69
CA VAL A 12 9.99 -10.85 12.86
C VAL A 12 10.25 -11.34 14.28
N GLN A 13 11.20 -12.27 14.38
CA GLN A 13 11.85 -12.65 15.62
C GLN A 13 13.17 -11.88 15.72
N VAL A 14 13.42 -11.30 16.89
CA VAL A 14 14.70 -10.64 17.19
C VAL A 14 15.71 -11.73 17.52
N VAL A 15 16.80 -11.78 16.77
CA VAL A 15 17.87 -12.79 16.91
C VAL A 15 19.02 -12.23 17.73
N SER A 16 19.36 -10.96 17.51
CA SER A 16 20.43 -10.26 18.23
C SER A 16 20.12 -8.77 18.35
N LEU A 17 20.83 -8.09 19.25
CA LEU A 17 20.74 -6.65 19.46
C LEU A 17 22.04 -5.98 19.03
N SER A 18 21.93 -4.76 18.52
CA SER A 18 23.05 -3.89 18.19
C SER A 18 22.75 -2.50 18.71
N GLU A 19 23.74 -1.86 19.33
CA GLU A 19 23.64 -0.47 19.80
C GLU A 19 23.91 0.55 18.68
N GLN A 20 24.48 0.08 17.56
CA GLN A 20 24.85 0.92 16.44
C GLN A 20 24.04 0.57 15.19
N ARG A 21 23.68 1.59 14.42
CA ARG A 21 23.07 1.43 13.11
C ARG A 21 24.16 1.09 12.07
N GLY A 22 24.08 -0.11 11.51
CA GLY A 22 25.05 -0.60 10.53
C GLY A 22 24.51 -0.67 9.10
N PRO A 23 25.32 -1.22 8.17
CA PRO A 23 24.91 -1.51 6.80
C PRO A 23 23.70 -2.46 6.74
N ALA A 24 22.92 -2.39 5.65
CA ALA A 24 21.70 -3.18 5.48
C ALA A 24 21.93 -4.69 5.63
N THR A 25 23.03 -5.21 5.07
CA THR A 25 23.37 -6.64 5.17
C THR A 25 23.59 -7.08 6.62
N VAL A 26 24.25 -6.25 7.42
CA VAL A 26 24.51 -6.52 8.85
C VAL A 26 23.22 -6.39 9.66
N ALA A 27 22.42 -5.35 9.43
CA ALA A 27 21.14 -5.18 10.13
C ALA A 27 20.19 -6.37 9.89
N ARG A 28 20.22 -6.96 8.68
CA ARG A 28 19.39 -8.11 8.32
C ARG A 28 19.72 -9.38 9.11
N THR A 29 20.93 -9.52 9.66
CA THR A 29 21.26 -10.69 10.49
C THR A 29 20.73 -10.57 11.93
N LEU A 30 20.25 -9.39 12.34
CA LEU A 30 19.76 -9.15 13.70
C LEU A 30 18.32 -9.65 13.90
N TYR A 31 17.60 -9.98 12.82
CA TYR A 31 16.23 -10.46 12.88
C TYR A 31 15.97 -11.52 11.81
N GLN A 32 14.98 -12.37 12.08
CA GLN A 32 14.48 -13.35 11.13
C GLN A 32 12.98 -13.16 10.95
N GLU A 33 12.53 -13.08 9.70
CA GLU A 33 11.09 -13.01 9.41
C GLU A 33 10.47 -14.40 9.55
N THR A 34 9.25 -14.48 10.11
CA THR A 34 8.53 -15.75 10.26
C THR A 34 8.06 -16.27 8.91
N GLU A 35 8.06 -17.59 8.74
CA GLU A 35 7.60 -18.23 7.50
C GLU A 35 6.16 -17.84 7.14
N GLN A 36 5.28 -17.74 8.14
CA GLN A 36 3.91 -17.28 7.95
C GLN A 36 3.84 -15.83 7.46
N SER A 37 4.74 -14.94 7.90
CA SER A 37 4.81 -13.57 7.40
C SER A 37 5.29 -13.53 5.95
N ILE A 38 6.31 -14.33 5.61
CA ILE A 38 6.82 -14.44 4.24
C ILE A 38 5.72 -14.95 3.31
N ALA A 39 5.00 -16.00 3.68
CA ALA A 39 3.90 -16.56 2.90
C ALA A 39 2.80 -15.51 2.65
N ARG A 40 2.35 -14.81 3.70
CA ARG A 40 1.34 -13.74 3.57
C ARG A 40 1.79 -12.61 2.65
N ARG A 41 3.07 -12.23 2.67
CA ARG A 41 3.59 -11.23 1.72
C ARG A 41 3.63 -11.74 0.30
N ALA A 42 4.02 -13.00 0.08
CA ALA A 42 4.03 -13.61 -1.24
C ALA A 42 2.61 -13.72 -1.83
N GLU A 43 1.64 -14.14 -1.01
CA GLU A 43 0.21 -14.17 -1.37
C GLU A 43 -0.30 -12.77 -1.70
N ALA A 44 -0.04 -11.77 -0.84
CA ALA A 44 -0.48 -10.40 -1.06
C ALA A 44 0.16 -9.78 -2.33
N ALA A 45 1.44 -10.07 -2.61
CA ALA A 45 2.09 -9.66 -3.84
C ALA A 45 1.45 -10.33 -5.08
N THR A 46 1.09 -11.61 -4.97
CA THR A 46 0.39 -12.34 -6.02
C THR A 46 -0.99 -11.74 -6.28
N LEU A 47 -1.75 -11.43 -5.22
CA LEU A 47 -3.05 -10.76 -5.34
C LEU A 47 -2.93 -9.39 -5.98
N ARG A 48 -1.93 -8.56 -5.62
CA ARG A 48 -1.70 -7.27 -6.28
C ARG A 48 -1.35 -7.43 -7.76
N ARG A 49 -0.56 -8.44 -8.11
CA ARG A 49 -0.21 -8.74 -9.51
C ARG A 49 -1.42 -9.19 -10.33
N LEU A 50 -2.33 -9.96 -9.72
CA LEU A 50 -3.55 -10.46 -10.36
C LEU A 50 -4.71 -9.46 -10.30
N ALA A 51 -4.61 -8.43 -9.45
CA ALA A 51 -5.63 -7.42 -9.30
C ALA A 51 -5.84 -6.71 -10.65
N PRO A 52 -7.10 -6.46 -11.06
CA PRO A 52 -7.37 -5.68 -12.25
C PRO A 52 -6.67 -4.33 -12.17
N GLU A 53 -6.04 -3.93 -13.27
CA GLU A 53 -5.45 -2.60 -13.39
C GLU A 53 -6.55 -1.57 -13.07
N PRO A 54 -6.37 -0.69 -12.06
CA PRO A 54 -7.40 0.24 -11.65
C PRO A 54 -7.80 1.22 -12.77
N ALA A 55 -6.93 1.39 -13.77
CA ALA A 55 -7.24 2.14 -14.98
C ALA A 55 -8.33 1.46 -15.85
N TRP A 56 -8.45 0.13 -15.81
CA TRP A 56 -9.41 -0.62 -16.61
C TRP A 56 -10.83 -0.50 -16.07
N THR A 57 -10.98 -0.20 -14.78
CA THR A 57 -12.27 0.15 -14.16
C THR A 57 -12.73 1.57 -14.49
N ILE A 58 -11.87 2.40 -15.10
CA ILE A 58 -12.22 3.75 -15.54
C ILE A 58 -12.81 3.67 -16.95
N GLU A 59 -14.09 3.31 -17.05
CA GLU A 59 -14.78 3.20 -18.34
C GLU A 59 -14.89 4.56 -19.08
N GLN A 60 -15.02 5.65 -18.33
CA GLN A 60 -15.33 6.98 -18.87
C GLN A 60 -14.10 7.88 -19.09
N GLY A 61 -12.88 7.35 -18.96
CA GLY A 61 -11.63 8.07 -19.19
C GLY A 61 -11.51 9.40 -18.41
N ARG A 62 -10.69 10.33 -18.93
CA ARG A 62 -10.56 11.68 -18.37
C ARG A 62 -11.83 12.49 -18.67
N PRO A 63 -12.47 13.13 -17.67
CA PRO A 63 -13.67 13.92 -17.87
C PRO A 63 -13.52 14.94 -19.01
N THR A 64 -14.52 15.03 -19.88
CA THR A 64 -14.53 16.03 -20.95
C THR A 64 -14.74 17.43 -20.37
N LYS A 65 -14.54 18.48 -21.18
CA LYS A 65 -14.79 19.87 -20.76
C LYS A 65 -16.22 20.10 -20.26
N ARG A 66 -17.21 19.36 -20.79
CA ARG A 66 -18.61 19.41 -20.37
C ARG A 66 -18.79 18.75 -19.00
N ASP A 67 -18.23 17.56 -18.81
CA ASP A 67 -18.34 16.80 -17.55
C ASP A 67 -17.67 17.56 -16.41
N ARG A 68 -16.49 18.12 -16.66
CA ARG A 68 -15.80 18.97 -15.68
C ARG A 68 -16.66 20.15 -15.24
N ARG A 69 -17.30 20.87 -16.18
CA ARG A 69 -18.21 21.99 -15.86
C ARG A 69 -19.47 21.54 -15.11
N GLN A 70 -19.91 20.29 -15.27
CA GLN A 70 -21.04 19.74 -14.52
C GLN A 70 -20.64 19.36 -13.10
N ILE A 71 -19.44 18.78 -12.92
CA ILE A 71 -18.85 18.48 -11.62
C ILE A 71 -18.60 19.77 -10.83
N GLU A 72 -18.03 20.80 -11.46
CA GLU A 72 -17.83 22.13 -10.83
C GLU A 72 -19.17 22.71 -10.34
N ARG A 73 -20.22 22.69 -11.18
CA ARG A 73 -21.56 23.14 -10.78
C ARG A 73 -22.19 22.34 -9.63
N LEU A 74 -21.95 21.03 -9.58
CA LEU A 74 -22.42 20.17 -8.49
C LEU A 74 -21.66 20.44 -7.18
N LYS A 75 -20.37 20.77 -7.27
CA LYS A 75 -19.54 21.16 -6.10
C LYS A 75 -19.95 22.51 -5.53
N ASP A 76 -20.33 23.44 -6.41
CA ASP A 76 -20.75 24.79 -6.03
C ASP A 76 -22.23 24.84 -5.60
N TRP A 77 -22.96 23.72 -5.66
CA TRP A 77 -24.36 23.63 -5.23
C TRP A 77 -24.47 23.74 -3.69
N PRO A 78 -25.17 24.73 -3.14
CA PRO A 78 -25.20 25.02 -1.70
C PRO A 78 -25.97 23.99 -0.85
N GLY A 79 -26.53 22.93 -1.45
CA GLY A 79 -27.32 21.90 -0.77
C GLY A 79 -26.63 20.54 -0.62
N SER A 80 -25.30 20.45 -0.75
CA SER A 80 -24.54 19.19 -0.66
C SER A 80 -23.94 18.90 0.73
N ASN A 81 -24.39 19.60 1.77
CA ASN A 81 -23.97 19.38 3.15
C ASN A 81 -25.20 19.28 4.07
N GLU A 82 -25.96 18.20 3.90
CA GLU A 82 -26.92 17.67 4.87
C GLU A 82 -26.79 16.15 4.91
#